data_AF-A0A0J7MLX0-F1
#
_entry.id   AF-A0A0J7MLX0-F1
#
_cell.length_a   1.000
_cell.length_b   1.000
_cell.length_c   1.000
_cell.angle_alpha   90.00
_cell.angle_beta   90.00
_cell.angle_gamma   90.00
#
_symmetry.space_group_name_H-M   'P 1'
#
loop_
_entity.id
_entity.type
_entity.pdbx_description
1 polymer ?
#
loop_
_entity_poly.entity_id
_entity_poly.type
_entity_poly.pdbx_seq_one_letter_code
_entity_poly.pdbx_strand_id
1 'polypeptide(L)'
;SVKTRWNSTFKMLEKLIVNRLPISNVLADRNVTTSTIARELEITEVQWAQMKELINLLRPLQMATTDFCGDNYSPVSIVLPLIWKIVRHHMQPVPEDSDLATTFKKFVSTELQNRFKLTEWENFSDISARLTASFLDPRSKNLEDESAETRQKIEEHVRNLLDAEPISITPNAENDPEKAVR
;
A
#
# COMPACT_ATOMS: atom_id res chain seq x y z
N SER A 1 -6.42 15.75 22.54
CA SER A 1 -6.46 14.33 22.13
C SER A 1 -5.59 14.18 20.90
N VAL A 2 -4.57 13.31 20.92
CA VAL A 2 -3.69 13.07 19.77
C VAL A 2 -4.41 12.12 18.83
N LYS A 3 -4.57 12.48 17.55
CA LYS A 3 -5.12 11.57 16.53
C LYS A 3 -4.22 10.33 16.44
N THR A 4 -4.73 9.18 16.87
CA THR A 4 -4.06 7.91 16.66
C THR A 4 -3.90 7.67 15.17
N ARG A 5 -2.66 7.41 14.73
CA ARG A 5 -2.40 6.98 13.34
C ARG A 5 -3.18 5.67 13.12
N TRP A 6 -3.74 5.48 11.93
CA TRP A 6 -4.58 4.31 11.62
C TRP A 6 -3.86 2.97 11.86
N ASN A 7 -2.52 2.91 11.74
CA ASN A 7 -1.71 1.75 12.14
C ASN A 7 -1.93 1.35 13.61
N SER A 8 -2.05 2.33 14.50
CA SER A 8 -2.35 2.06 15.91
C SER A 8 -3.76 1.51 16.10
N THR A 9 -4.74 2.04 15.35
CA THR A 9 -6.12 1.52 15.36
C THR A 9 -6.17 0.08 14.85
N PHE A 10 -5.49 -0.24 13.74
CA PHE A 10 -5.38 -1.59 13.21
C PHE A 10 -4.79 -2.56 14.25
N LYS A 11 -3.64 -2.21 14.83
CA LYS A 11 -2.98 -3.01 15.88
C LYS A 11 -3.85 -3.18 17.13
N MET A 12 -4.61 -2.14 17.51
CA MET A 12 -5.54 -2.20 18.62
C MET A 12 -6.65 -3.22 18.35
N LEU A 13 -7.27 -3.18 17.16
CA LEU A 13 -8.31 -4.13 16.77
C LEU A 13 -7.78 -5.57 16.75
N GLU A 14 -6.59 -5.80 16.16
CA GLU A 14 -5.96 -7.14 16.19
C GLU A 14 -5.76 -7.65 17.63
N LYS A 15 -5.22 -6.82 18.52
CA LYS A 15 -5.04 -7.17 19.92
C LYS A 15 -6.37 -7.46 20.63
N LEU A 16 -7.41 -6.69 20.31
CA LEU A 16 -8.73 -6.87 20.90
C LEU A 16 -9.34 -8.23 20.50
N ILE A 17 -9.23 -8.62 19.22
CA ILE A 17 -9.66 -9.94 18.75
C ILE A 17 -8.88 -11.06 19.44
N VAL A 18 -7.55 -10.95 19.52
CA VAL A 18 -6.70 -11.97 20.17
C VAL A 18 -7.06 -12.15 21.64
N ASN A 19 -7.41 -11.06 22.33
CA ASN A 19 -7.74 -11.08 23.75
C ASN A 19 -9.24 -11.21 24.04
N ARG A 20 -10.07 -11.62 23.07
CA ARG A 20 -11.52 -11.74 23.26
C ARG A 20 -11.88 -12.59 24.48
N LEU A 21 -11.28 -13.77 24.65
CA LEU A 21 -11.55 -14.66 25.79
C LEU A 21 -11.12 -14.06 27.13
N PRO A 22 -9.86 -13.58 27.30
CA PRO A 22 -9.46 -12.85 28.51
C PRO A 22 -10.38 -11.67 28.85
N ILE A 23 -10.78 -10.88 27.86
CA ILE A 23 -11.68 -9.74 28.05
C ILE A 23 -13.03 -10.22 28.56
N SER A 24 -13.64 -11.22 27.92
CA SER A 24 -14.92 -11.79 28.36
C SER A 24 -14.83 -12.35 29.79
N ASN A 25 -13.73 -13.02 30.15
CA ASN A 25 -13.55 -13.53 31.51
C ASN A 25 -13.47 -12.42 32.56
N VAL A 26 -12.73 -11.34 32.28
CA VAL A 26 -12.63 -10.18 33.18
C VAL A 26 -13.97 -9.47 33.32
N LEU A 27 -14.74 -9.31 32.23
CA LEU A 27 -16.06 -8.70 32.28
C LEU A 27 -17.11 -9.56 33.02
N ALA A 28 -16.93 -10.88 33.03
CA ALA A 28 -17.78 -11.82 33.74
C ALA A 28 -17.45 -11.93 35.24
N ASP A 29 -16.19 -11.73 35.63
CA ASP A 29 -15.76 -11.81 37.03
C ASP A 29 -16.29 -10.62 37.84
N ARG A 30 -17.19 -10.91 38.79
CA ARG A 30 -17.83 -9.91 39.65
C ARG A 30 -16.95 -9.41 40.80
N ASN A 31 -15.82 -10.07 41.07
CA ASN A 31 -14.80 -9.57 42.00
C ASN A 31 -13.91 -8.50 41.35
N VAL A 32 -13.85 -8.48 40.02
CA VAL A 32 -13.01 -7.56 39.23
C VAL A 32 -13.86 -6.47 38.57
N THR A 33 -15.00 -6.83 37.98
CA THR A 33 -15.84 -5.94 37.16
C THR A 33 -17.29 -5.91 37.65
N THR A 34 -17.75 -4.71 38.02
CA THR A 34 -19.16 -4.49 38.40
C THR A 34 -20.09 -4.71 37.20
N SER A 35 -21.34 -5.09 37.45
CA SER A 35 -22.32 -5.31 36.38
C SER A 35 -22.56 -4.08 35.51
N THR A 36 -22.47 -2.88 36.08
CA THR A 36 -22.61 -1.62 35.33
C THR A 36 -21.48 -1.46 34.32
N ILE A 37 -20.22 -1.60 34.77
CA ILE A 37 -19.04 -1.50 33.90
C ILE A 37 -19.04 -2.60 32.84
N ALA A 38 -19.40 -3.83 33.23
CA ALA A 38 -19.46 -4.95 32.31
C ALA A 38 -20.44 -4.69 31.15
N ARG A 39 -21.60 -4.11 31.44
CA ARG A 39 -22.60 -3.75 30.42
C ARG A 39 -22.14 -2.59 29.53
N GLU A 40 -21.43 -1.61 30.08
CA GLU A 40 -20.89 -0.48 29.31
C GLU A 40 -19.76 -0.89 28.35
N LEU A 41 -18.96 -1.89 28.73
CA LEU A 41 -17.83 -2.39 27.96
C LEU A 41 -18.15 -3.65 27.15
N GLU A 42 -19.41 -4.10 27.16
CA GLU A 42 -19.82 -5.30 26.45
C GLU A 42 -19.67 -5.12 24.93
N ILE A 43 -18.94 -6.04 24.31
CA ILE A 43 -18.80 -6.10 22.86
C ILE A 43 -19.67 -7.25 22.36
N THR A 44 -20.67 -6.90 21.55
CA THR A 44 -21.61 -7.86 20.96
C THR A 44 -20.95 -8.73 19.90
N GLU A 45 -21.54 -9.89 19.61
CA GLU A 45 -21.07 -10.77 18.53
C GLU A 45 -21.02 -10.08 17.17
N VAL A 46 -21.97 -9.20 16.90
CA VAL A 46 -22.01 -8.39 15.66
C VAL A 46 -20.80 -7.46 15.60
N GLN A 47 -20.48 -6.75 16.69
CA GLN A 47 -19.29 -5.89 16.75
C GLN A 47 -18.00 -6.70 16.62
N TRP A 48 -17.92 -7.89 17.23
CA TRP A 48 -16.78 -8.79 17.04
C TRP A 48 -16.59 -9.20 15.58
N ALA A 49 -17.68 -9.51 14.87
CA ALA A 49 -17.64 -9.85 13.45
C ALA A 49 -17.19 -8.65 12.60
N GLN A 50 -17.76 -7.47 12.83
CA GLN A 50 -17.39 -6.22 12.15
C GLN A 50 -15.92 -5.87 12.35
N MET A 51 -15.38 -6.05 13.56
CA MET A 51 -13.96 -5.79 13.83
C MET A 51 -13.04 -6.77 13.08
N LYS A 52 -13.40 -8.05 13.00
CA LYS A 52 -12.65 -9.04 12.19
C LYS A 52 -12.67 -8.66 10.72
N GLU A 53 -13.81 -8.24 10.21
CA GLU A 53 -13.96 -7.78 8.83
C GLU A 53 -13.12 -6.53 8.55
N LEU A 54 -13.16 -5.52 9.42
CA LEU A 54 -12.33 -4.32 9.31
C LEU A 54 -10.84 -4.64 9.34
N ILE A 55 -10.39 -5.56 10.20
CA ILE A 55 -9.00 -6.01 10.23
C ILE A 55 -8.60 -6.59 8.86
N ASN A 56 -9.45 -7.43 8.26
CA ASN A 56 -9.15 -8.01 6.95
C ASN A 56 -9.08 -6.94 5.85
N LEU A 57 -9.99 -5.96 5.88
CA LEU A 57 -10.01 -4.85 4.91
C LEU A 57 -8.81 -3.89 5.08
N LEU A 58 -8.33 -3.68 6.31
CA LEU A 58 -7.19 -2.82 6.61
C LEU A 58 -5.83 -3.49 6.35
N ARG A 59 -5.78 -4.84 6.33
CA ARG A 59 -4.53 -5.60 6.22
C ARG A 59 -3.71 -5.26 4.95
N PRO A 60 -4.29 -5.16 3.74
CA PRO A 60 -3.54 -4.76 2.54
C PRO A 60 -2.89 -3.39 2.67
N LEU A 61 -3.59 -2.43 3.29
CA LEU A 61 -3.05 -1.09 3.54
C LEU A 61 -1.87 -1.15 4.53
N GLN A 62 -2.00 -1.95 5.60
CA GLN A 62 -0.96 -2.13 6.60
C GLN A 62 0.30 -2.74 6.00
N MET A 63 0.16 -3.74 5.13
CA MET A 63 1.28 -4.33 4.41
C MET A 63 1.97 -3.30 3.52
N ALA A 64 1.22 -2.60 2.66
CA ALA A 64 1.81 -1.58 1.79
C ALA A 64 2.51 -0.46 2.55
N THR A 65 1.97 -0.04 3.69
CA THR A 65 2.59 1.00 4.51
C THR A 65 3.87 0.51 5.18
N THR A 66 3.92 -0.75 5.61
CA THR A 66 5.17 -1.36 6.09
C THR A 66 6.22 -1.38 4.99
N ASP A 67 5.83 -1.75 3.77
CA ASP A 67 6.74 -1.77 2.62
C ASP A 67 7.24 -0.37 2.24
N PHE A 68 6.37 0.65 2.31
CA PHE A 68 6.76 2.04 2.03
C PHE A 68 7.65 2.66 3.10
N CYS A 69 7.55 2.18 4.35
CA CYS A 69 8.37 2.64 5.47
C CYS A 69 9.64 1.81 5.66
N GLY A 70 10.00 0.93 4.72
CA GLY A 70 11.25 0.17 4.78
C GLY A 70 12.48 1.05 4.52
N ASP A 71 13.53 0.87 5.30
CA ASP A 71 14.73 1.72 5.27
C ASP A 71 15.69 1.41 4.09
N ASN A 72 15.50 0.27 3.40
CA ASN A 72 16.50 -0.29 2.49
C ASN A 72 16.36 0.12 1.01
N TYR A 73 15.33 0.89 0.63
CA TYR A 73 15.15 1.35 -0.76
C TYR A 73 14.29 2.61 -0.87
N SER A 74 14.44 3.35 -1.97
CA SER A 74 13.53 4.45 -2.29
C SER A 74 12.15 3.89 -2.67
N PRO A 75 11.07 4.17 -1.92
CA PRO A 75 9.75 3.62 -2.22
C PRO A 75 9.10 4.29 -3.44
N VAL A 76 9.68 5.35 -4.00
CA VAL A 76 9.07 6.17 -5.07
C VAL A 76 8.62 5.32 -6.26
N SER A 77 9.42 4.33 -6.66
CA SER A 77 9.12 3.43 -7.79
C SER A 77 8.11 2.33 -7.48
N ILE A 78 7.87 2.00 -6.21
CA ILE A 78 6.94 0.93 -5.82
C ILE A 78 5.61 1.46 -5.29
N VAL A 79 5.56 2.75 -4.93
CA VAL A 79 4.34 3.39 -4.42
C VAL A 79 3.21 3.29 -5.42
N LEU A 80 3.40 3.69 -6.68
CA LEU A 80 2.30 3.68 -7.65
C LEU A 80 1.82 2.25 -7.99
N PRO A 81 2.71 1.29 -8.33
CA PRO A 81 2.29 -0.09 -8.60
C PRO A 81 1.51 -0.71 -7.44
N LEU A 82 1.97 -0.50 -6.20
CA LEU A 82 1.34 -1.10 -5.04
C LEU A 82 -0.02 -0.46 -4.70
N ILE A 83 -0.15 0.86 -4.87
CA ILE A 83 -1.43 1.54 -4.72
C ILE A 83 -2.44 1.05 -5.77
N TRP A 84 -2.04 0.89 -7.03
CA TRP A 84 -2.91 0.31 -8.07
C TRP A 84 -3.34 -1.10 -7.72
N LYS A 85 -2.41 -1.93 -7.27
CA LYS A 85 -2.70 -3.29 -6.86
C LYS A 85 -3.73 -3.34 -5.73
N ILE A 86 -3.61 -2.45 -4.74
CA ILE A 86 -4.60 -2.32 -3.67
C ILE A 86 -5.97 -1.93 -4.24
N VAL A 87 -6.02 -0.90 -5.08
CA VAL A 87 -7.28 -0.40 -5.64
C VAL A 87 -7.98 -1.45 -6.49
N ARG A 88 -7.25 -2.13 -7.38
CA ARG A 88 -7.80 -3.08 -8.36
C ARG A 88 -8.12 -4.45 -7.77
N HIS A 89 -7.36 -4.93 -6.79
CA HIS A 89 -7.50 -6.30 -6.29
C HIS A 89 -8.04 -6.40 -4.86
N HIS A 90 -7.92 -5.36 -4.05
CA HIS A 90 -8.31 -5.40 -2.63
C HIS A 90 -9.48 -4.46 -2.28
N MET A 91 -9.71 -3.41 -3.09
CA MET A 91 -10.73 -2.39 -2.84
C MET A 91 -11.88 -2.41 -3.85
N GLN A 92 -12.03 -3.49 -4.61
CA GLN A 92 -13.18 -3.69 -5.49
C GLN A 92 -14.32 -4.36 -4.70
N PRO A 93 -15.52 -3.74 -4.65
CA PRO A 93 -16.69 -4.37 -4.07
C PRO A 93 -17.07 -5.65 -4.83
N VAL A 94 -17.39 -6.71 -4.11
CA VAL A 94 -17.90 -7.96 -4.66
C VAL A 94 -19.33 -8.23 -4.15
N PRO A 95 -20.17 -9.00 -4.86
CA PRO A 95 -21.56 -9.24 -4.46
C PRO A 95 -21.72 -9.84 -3.06
N GLU A 96 -20.71 -10.54 -2.57
CA GLU A 96 -20.69 -11.21 -1.27
C GLU A 96 -20.26 -10.28 -0.11
N ASP A 97 -19.84 -9.05 -0.41
CA ASP A 97 -19.42 -8.09 0.62
C ASP A 97 -20.61 -7.66 1.48
N SER A 98 -20.36 -7.49 2.78
CA SER A 98 -21.29 -6.80 3.66
C SER A 98 -21.44 -5.31 3.27
N ASP A 99 -22.45 -4.64 3.81
CA ASP A 99 -22.60 -3.18 3.68
C ASP A 99 -21.37 -2.44 4.20
N LEU A 100 -20.75 -2.95 5.28
CA LEU A 100 -19.54 -2.39 5.87
C LEU A 100 -18.36 -2.50 4.89
N ALA A 101 -18.13 -3.69 4.34
CA ALA A 101 -17.05 -3.93 3.38
C ALA A 101 -17.26 -3.13 2.10
N THR A 102 -18.47 -3.12 1.55
CA THR A 102 -18.80 -2.35 0.34
C THR A 102 -18.55 -0.85 0.55
N THR A 103 -19.01 -0.30 1.67
CA THR A 103 -18.81 1.13 2.01
C THR A 103 -17.33 1.45 2.20
N PHE A 104 -16.61 0.61 2.94
CA PHE A 104 -15.19 0.78 3.19
C PHE A 104 -14.38 0.74 1.90
N LYS A 105 -14.57 -0.29 1.06
CA LYS A 105 -13.85 -0.48 -0.21
C LYS A 105 -14.08 0.70 -1.16
N LYS A 106 -15.33 1.14 -1.33
CA LYS A 106 -15.66 2.32 -2.16
C LYS A 106 -14.98 3.59 -1.65
N PHE A 107 -15.05 3.83 -0.35
CA PHE A 107 -14.45 5.02 0.27
C PHE A 107 -12.93 5.03 0.11
N VAL A 108 -12.26 3.94 0.48
CA VAL A 108 -10.80 3.82 0.40
C VAL A 108 -10.32 3.85 -1.05
N SER A 109 -11.00 3.17 -1.96
CA SER A 109 -10.66 3.20 -3.39
C SER A 109 -10.70 4.63 -3.93
N THR A 110 -11.77 5.37 -3.63
CA THR A 110 -11.91 6.78 -4.02
C THR A 110 -10.82 7.66 -3.42
N GLU A 111 -10.56 7.54 -2.11
CA GLU A 111 -9.55 8.34 -1.43
C GLU A 111 -8.13 8.05 -1.94
N LEU A 112 -7.80 6.79 -2.22
CA LEU A 112 -6.50 6.42 -2.78
C LEU A 112 -6.35 6.98 -4.20
N GLN A 113 -7.37 6.84 -5.05
CA GLN A 113 -7.36 7.40 -6.39
C GLN A 113 -7.15 8.92 -6.37
N ASN A 114 -7.87 9.64 -5.50
CA ASN A 114 -7.75 11.10 -5.37
C ASN A 114 -6.39 11.53 -4.84
N ARG A 115 -5.90 10.91 -3.76
CA ARG A 115 -4.64 11.33 -3.10
C ARG A 115 -3.41 11.04 -3.95
N PHE A 116 -3.42 9.92 -4.67
CA PHE A 116 -2.31 9.53 -5.55
C PHE A 116 -2.52 10.01 -6.99
N LYS A 117 -3.64 10.69 -7.27
CA LYS A 117 -3.98 11.27 -8.57
C LYS A 117 -4.04 10.23 -9.69
N LEU A 118 -4.50 9.01 -9.38
CA LEU A 118 -4.45 7.86 -10.30
C LEU A 118 -5.29 8.09 -11.58
N THR A 119 -6.33 8.91 -11.51
CA THR A 119 -7.23 9.24 -12.63
C THR A 119 -6.76 10.46 -13.42
N GLU A 120 -5.91 11.32 -12.85
CA GLU A 120 -5.37 12.49 -13.56
C GLU A 120 -4.36 12.09 -14.66
N TRP A 121 -3.92 10.83 -14.68
CA TRP A 121 -2.93 10.33 -15.63
C TRP A 121 -3.52 10.09 -17.02
N GLU A 122 -4.84 10.10 -17.16
CA GLU A 122 -5.50 10.06 -18.48
C GLU A 122 -5.26 11.35 -19.29
N ASN A 123 -4.86 12.45 -18.62
CA ASN A 123 -4.38 13.67 -19.27
C ASN A 123 -2.86 13.61 -19.42
N PHE A 124 -2.42 12.77 -20.35
CA PHE A 124 -1.03 12.42 -20.68
C PHE A 124 -0.14 13.57 -21.23
N SER A 125 -0.36 14.85 -20.90
CA SER A 125 0.53 15.89 -21.43
C SER A 125 1.94 15.79 -20.86
N ASP A 126 2.11 15.25 -19.65
CA ASP A 126 3.41 15.02 -19.01
C ASP A 126 3.44 13.71 -18.22
N ILE A 127 4.30 12.77 -18.63
CA ILE A 127 4.58 11.56 -17.86
C ILE A 127 5.36 11.93 -16.61
N SER A 128 4.77 11.67 -15.44
CA SER A 128 5.40 12.06 -14.18
C SER A 128 6.64 11.22 -13.87
N ALA A 129 7.64 11.82 -13.22
CA ALA A 129 8.85 11.13 -12.78
C ALA A 129 8.57 9.88 -11.90
N ARG A 130 7.44 9.87 -11.17
CA ARG A 130 7.02 8.70 -10.37
C ARG A 130 6.63 7.52 -11.24
N LEU A 131 5.96 7.77 -12.36
CA LEU A 131 5.52 6.76 -13.30
C LEU A 131 6.72 6.20 -14.07
N THR A 132 7.62 7.07 -14.52
CA THR A 132 8.92 6.69 -15.12
C THR A 132 9.75 5.85 -14.14
N ALA A 133 9.89 6.29 -12.88
CA ALA A 133 10.60 5.53 -11.86
C ALA A 133 9.97 4.15 -11.60
N SER A 134 8.63 4.07 -11.64
CA SER A 134 7.91 2.80 -11.45
C SER A 134 8.14 1.86 -12.63
N PHE A 135 8.10 2.37 -13.86
CA PHE A 135 8.38 1.58 -15.07
C PHE A 135 9.81 1.02 -15.09
N LEU A 136 10.78 1.81 -14.65
CA LEU A 136 12.19 1.40 -14.60
C LEU A 136 12.52 0.43 -13.45
N ASP A 137 11.61 0.24 -12.49
CA ASP A 137 11.83 -0.69 -11.38
C ASP A 137 11.44 -2.12 -11.76
N PRO A 138 12.38 -3.08 -11.77
CA PRO A 138 12.09 -4.47 -12.16
C PRO A 138 10.99 -5.13 -11.30
N ARG A 139 10.79 -4.67 -10.07
CA ARG A 139 9.79 -5.22 -9.13
C ARG A 139 8.36 -4.85 -9.54
N SER A 140 8.18 -3.80 -10.35
CA SER A 140 6.86 -3.36 -10.82
C SER A 140 6.31 -4.23 -11.95
N LYS A 141 7.10 -5.20 -12.45
CA LYS A 141 6.74 -6.12 -13.55
C LYS A 141 6.21 -5.37 -14.77
N ASN A 142 6.92 -4.33 -15.22
CA ASN A 142 6.50 -3.49 -16.34
C ASN A 142 5.10 -2.89 -16.16
N LEU A 143 4.68 -2.64 -14.92
CA LEU A 143 3.38 -2.08 -14.61
C LEU A 143 2.21 -2.95 -15.12
N GLU A 144 2.25 -4.27 -14.88
CA GLU A 144 1.15 -5.21 -15.24
C GLU A 144 -0.24 -4.75 -14.78
N ASP A 145 -0.31 -4.05 -13.65
CA ASP A 145 -1.53 -3.49 -13.09
C ASP A 145 -1.90 -2.12 -13.70
N GLU A 146 -1.29 -1.68 -14.80
CA GLU A 146 -1.66 -0.47 -15.55
C GLU A 146 -2.43 -0.78 -16.84
N SER A 147 -3.00 0.24 -17.49
CA SER A 147 -3.60 0.09 -18.82
C SER A 147 -2.54 -0.13 -19.91
N ALA A 148 -2.88 -0.85 -20.98
CA ALA A 148 -1.95 -1.09 -22.08
C ALA A 148 -1.49 0.21 -22.75
N GLU A 149 -2.41 1.17 -22.88
CA GLU A 149 -2.16 2.49 -23.45
C GLU A 149 -1.18 3.28 -22.59
N THR A 150 -1.32 3.20 -21.27
CA THR A 150 -0.43 3.86 -20.31
C THR A 150 0.99 3.31 -20.42
N ARG A 151 1.13 1.97 -20.48
CA ARG A 151 2.42 1.30 -20.64
C ARG A 151 3.12 1.72 -21.93
N GLN A 152 2.42 1.70 -23.06
CA GLN A 152 2.98 2.10 -24.34
C GLN A 152 3.51 3.53 -24.32
N LYS A 153 2.76 4.48 -23.75
CA LYS A 153 3.19 5.88 -23.66
C LYS A 153 4.43 6.07 -22.81
N ILE A 154 4.55 5.35 -21.69
CA ILE A 154 5.74 5.40 -20.84
C ILE A 154 6.94 4.81 -21.56
N GLU A 155 6.76 3.69 -22.28
CA GLU A 155 7.81 3.09 -23.10
C GLU A 155 8.32 4.07 -24.16
N GLU A 156 7.44 4.74 -24.89
CA GLU A 156 7.80 5.76 -25.88
C GLU A 156 8.54 6.94 -25.23
N HIS A 157 8.07 7.42 -24.08
CA HIS A 157 8.72 8.50 -23.36
C HIS A 157 10.12 8.13 -22.87
N VAL A 158 10.30 6.94 -22.29
CA VAL A 158 11.60 6.45 -21.83
C VAL A 158 12.56 6.28 -23.01
N ARG A 159 12.08 5.78 -24.17
CA ARG A 159 12.88 5.71 -25.39
C ARG A 159 13.34 7.09 -25.85
N ASN A 160 12.43 8.07 -25.90
CA ASN A 160 12.77 9.44 -26.26
C ASN A 160 13.81 10.06 -25.31
N LEU A 161 13.76 9.76 -24.01
CA LEU A 161 14.78 10.19 -23.06
C LEU A 161 16.15 9.54 -23.33
N LEU A 162 16.17 8.25 -23.66
CA LEU A 162 17.41 7.54 -24.01
C LEU A 162 18.02 8.07 -25.31
N ASP A 163 17.18 8.41 -26.30
CA ASP A 163 17.64 8.94 -27.59
C ASP A 163 18.11 10.40 -27.49
N ALA A 164 17.63 11.15 -26.49
CA ALA A 164 18.01 12.55 -26.25
C ALA A 164 19.34 12.69 -25.49
N GLU A 165 19.81 11.66 -24.80
CA GLU A 165 21.14 11.66 -24.16
C GLU A 165 22.18 10.95 -25.06
N PRO A 166 23.21 11.66 -25.57
CA PRO A 166 24.31 10.99 -26.24
C PRO A 166 25.05 10.12 -25.21
N ILE A 167 24.96 8.79 -25.39
CA ILE A 167 25.70 7.81 -24.59
C ILE A 167 27.19 8.09 -24.77
N SER A 168 27.76 8.89 -23.87
CA SER A 168 29.20 9.11 -23.79
C SER A 168 29.78 7.87 -23.11
N ILE A 169 29.98 6.81 -23.89
CA ILE A 169 30.81 5.68 -23.46
C ILE A 169 32.24 6.24 -23.38
N THR A 170 32.64 6.77 -22.22
CA THR A 170 34.06 6.90 -21.93
C THR A 170 34.60 5.47 -21.87
N PRO A 171 35.49 5.06 -22.79
CA PRO A 171 36.15 3.78 -22.66
C PRO A 171 36.93 3.85 -21.34
N ASN A 172 36.66 2.92 -20.42
CA ASN A 172 37.62 2.65 -19.36
C ASN A 172 38.94 2.33 -20.08
N ALA A 173 39.90 3.24 -20.01
CA ALA A 173 41.24 2.99 -20.44
C ALA A 173 41.83 1.94 -19.48
N GLU A 174 41.62 0.67 -19.80
CA GLU A 174 42.63 -0.35 -19.56
C GLU A 174 43.87 0.08 -20.35
N ASN A 175 44.80 0.73 -19.66
CA ASN A 175 46.22 0.76 -20.01
C ASN A 175 46.97 0.98 -18.71
N ASP A 176 47.30 -0.13 -18.05
CA ASP A 176 48.45 -0.20 -17.14
C ASP A 176 49.63 -0.75 -17.95
N PRO A 177 50.56 0.09 -18.44
CA PRO A 177 51.79 -0.37 -19.06
C PRO A 177 52.96 -0.19 -18.10
N GLU A 178 52.92 -0.76 -16.89
CA GLU A 178 54.13 -1.00 -16.10
C GLU A 178 54.24 -2.44 -15.61
N LYS A 179 54.22 -3.37 -16.57
CA LYS A 179 54.84 -4.71 -16.40
C LYS A 179 55.55 -5.18 -17.66
N ALA A 180 56.51 -4.38 -18.13
CA ALA A 180 57.60 -4.85 -18.96
C ALA A 180 58.77 -3.89 -18.87
N VAL A 181 59.76 -4.22 -18.03
CA VAL A 181 61.22 -4.20 -18.29
C VAL A 181 61.95 -4.22 -16.94
N ARG A 182 62.60 -5.37 -16.69
CA ARG A 182 63.74 -5.65 -15.79
C ARG A 182 63.57 -5.45 -14.28
#